data_AF-A0A3R9F8X0-F1
#
_entry.id   AF-A0A3R9F8X0-F1
#
_cell.length_a   1.000
_cell.length_b   1.000
_cell.length_c   1.000
_cell.angle_alpha   90.00
_cell.angle_beta   90.00
_cell.angle_gamma   90.00
#
_symmetry.space_group_name_H-M   'P 1'
#
loop_
_entity.id
_entity.type
_entity.pdbx_description
1 polymer ?
#
loop_
_entity_poly.entity_id
_entity_poly.type
_entity_poly.pdbx_seq_one_letter_code
_entity_poly.pdbx_strand_id
1 'polypeptide(L)'
;MSVIEMTTFTVKPENTQAMLAARPGMVAAFRADRRGFRSARLVRVGENTWLDFVEWTDDAAWDESKAKGANLPAIAAFFGTIDGLVGAERGVRYDDPGDARVRTVAYGPEPSQVGELYLPEGDGPFPVVALFHGGYWTALWDRRQLTGVADDLVARGYAVWNAEYRRIGEPGGGWPGTFLDVAAAVDALDGMDPALDTSRVVLLGHSAGGHLAAWAAHRQALPPAAPGAGPKVVPVGVVTLAGALDLETAAATKVGAVLADPAAEPPADAPEPARPELWPAIAETVGDGVVPLLIGGPEHLGWASPLELPDAGVPVLAVHGTADEVVPAGWSRRYAEQSGERRYVEVDGGTHFDVVRPEHPAWPAVAEWIGVRTGRAGAR
;
A
#
# COMPACT_ATOMS: atom_id res chain seq x y z
N MET A 1 -4.80 19.93 -10.77
CA MET A 1 -4.39 18.52 -10.70
C MET A 1 -4.36 18.01 -12.12
N SER A 2 -3.26 17.37 -12.53
CA SER A 2 -3.18 16.74 -13.83
C SER A 2 -4.16 15.57 -13.95
N VAL A 3 -4.80 15.50 -15.11
CA VAL A 3 -5.83 14.50 -15.43
C VAL A 3 -5.20 13.45 -16.32
N ILE A 4 -5.43 12.20 -15.99
CA ILE A 4 -5.04 11.07 -16.82
C ILE A 4 -6.30 10.52 -17.46
N GLU A 5 -6.36 10.54 -18.78
CA GLU A 5 -7.36 9.83 -19.56
C GLU A 5 -6.82 8.44 -19.89
N MET A 6 -7.59 7.41 -19.56
CA MET A 6 -7.27 6.02 -19.85
C MET A 6 -8.32 5.45 -20.79
N THR A 7 -7.94 5.22 -22.04
CA THR A 7 -8.86 4.69 -23.06
C THR A 7 -8.43 3.28 -23.45
N THR A 8 -9.28 2.29 -23.13
CA THR A 8 -9.11 0.91 -23.55
C THR A 8 -9.94 0.66 -24.81
N PHE A 9 -9.33 0.10 -25.85
CA PHE A 9 -10.00 -0.15 -27.12
C PHE A 9 -9.42 -1.36 -27.85
N THR A 10 -10.16 -1.87 -28.83
CA THR A 10 -9.74 -2.98 -29.69
C THR A 10 -9.33 -2.50 -31.08
N VAL A 11 -8.38 -3.21 -31.69
CA VAL A 11 -7.93 -3.01 -33.06
C VAL A 11 -7.83 -4.35 -33.75
N LYS A 12 -8.41 -4.45 -34.95
CA LYS A 12 -8.28 -5.66 -35.78
C LYS A 12 -6.82 -5.95 -36.12
N PRO A 13 -6.39 -7.23 -36.15
CA PRO A 13 -5.01 -7.60 -36.46
C PRO A 13 -4.45 -6.89 -37.72
N GLU A 14 -5.24 -6.83 -38.79
CA GLU A 14 -4.87 -6.19 -40.06
C GLU A 14 -4.64 -4.67 -39.96
N ASN A 15 -5.24 -3.99 -38.97
CA ASN A 15 -5.14 -2.54 -38.76
C ASN A 15 -4.03 -2.16 -37.76
N THR A 16 -3.41 -3.14 -37.10
CA THR A 16 -2.42 -2.89 -36.04
C THR A 16 -1.22 -2.09 -36.54
N GLN A 17 -0.67 -2.45 -37.71
CA GLN A 17 0.46 -1.72 -38.29
C GLN A 17 0.09 -0.28 -38.68
N ALA A 18 -1.11 -0.08 -39.21
CA ALA A 18 -1.62 1.25 -39.57
C ALA A 18 -1.80 2.14 -38.32
N MET A 19 -2.35 1.58 -37.22
CA MET A 19 -2.48 2.30 -35.95
C MET A 19 -1.12 2.77 -35.42
N LEU A 20 -0.15 1.85 -35.37
CA LEU A 20 1.20 2.14 -34.87
C LEU A 20 1.90 3.20 -35.74
N ALA A 21 1.72 3.12 -37.06
CA ALA A 21 2.26 4.11 -38.00
C ALA A 21 1.59 5.50 -37.88
N ALA A 22 0.28 5.56 -37.58
CA ALA A 22 -0.45 6.80 -37.41
C ALA A 22 -0.17 7.50 -36.06
N ARG A 23 0.23 6.74 -35.03
CA ARG A 23 0.40 7.23 -33.66
C ARG A 23 1.34 8.44 -33.52
N PRO A 24 2.55 8.48 -34.09
CA PRO A 24 3.43 9.64 -33.98
C PRO A 24 2.80 10.93 -34.55
N GLY A 25 2.06 10.81 -35.66
CA GLY A 25 1.35 11.93 -36.28
C GLY A 25 0.22 12.47 -35.40
N MET A 26 -0.54 11.57 -34.77
CA MET A 26 -1.58 11.96 -33.82
C MET A 26 -0.99 12.70 -32.62
N VAL A 27 0.08 12.17 -32.00
CA VAL A 27 0.72 12.80 -30.83
C VAL A 27 1.28 14.19 -31.18
N ALA A 28 1.87 14.34 -32.36
CA ALA A 28 2.34 15.65 -32.84
C ALA A 28 1.18 16.63 -33.06
N ALA A 29 0.06 16.17 -33.62
CA ALA A 29 -1.14 16.97 -33.80
C ALA A 29 -1.78 17.37 -32.46
N PHE A 30 -1.79 16.47 -31.47
CA PHE A 30 -2.25 16.78 -30.11
C PHE A 30 -1.39 17.87 -29.47
N ARG A 31 -0.06 17.76 -29.55
CA ARG A 31 0.86 18.79 -29.04
C ARG A 31 0.64 20.17 -29.68
N ALA A 32 0.24 20.22 -30.94
CA ALA A 32 0.05 21.47 -31.67
C ALA A 32 -1.34 22.10 -31.48
N ASP A 33 -2.40 21.29 -31.34
CA ASP A 33 -3.80 21.76 -31.34
C ASP A 33 -4.50 21.67 -29.97
N ARG A 34 -4.01 20.84 -29.04
CA ARG A 34 -4.71 20.55 -27.78
C ARG A 34 -4.06 21.27 -26.61
N ARG A 35 -4.74 22.31 -26.12
CA ARG A 35 -4.36 23.01 -24.88
C ARG A 35 -4.20 22.00 -23.76
N GLY A 36 -3.14 22.14 -22.97
CA GLY A 36 -2.93 21.32 -21.79
C GLY A 36 -2.51 19.87 -22.03
N PHE A 37 -2.32 19.44 -23.29
CA PHE A 37 -1.74 18.13 -23.58
C PHE A 37 -0.30 18.02 -23.04
N ARG A 38 -0.02 17.02 -22.19
CA ARG A 38 1.31 16.77 -21.62
C ARG A 38 2.02 15.62 -22.33
N SER A 39 1.39 14.45 -22.34
CA SER A 39 2.00 13.22 -22.86
C SER A 39 0.91 12.26 -23.34
N ALA A 40 1.31 11.27 -24.14
CA ALA A 40 0.43 10.15 -24.43
C ALA A 40 1.23 8.86 -24.64
N ARG A 41 0.79 7.75 -24.03
CA ARG A 41 1.47 6.45 -24.07
C ARG A 41 0.49 5.35 -24.42
N LEU A 42 0.81 4.63 -25.49
CA LEU A 42 0.03 3.49 -25.97
C LEU A 42 0.68 2.18 -25.49
N VAL A 43 -0.13 1.29 -24.93
CA VAL A 43 0.29 -0.01 -24.38
C VAL A 43 -0.59 -1.11 -24.95
N ARG A 44 0.00 -2.23 -25.37
CA ARG A 44 -0.75 -3.42 -25.76
C ARG A 44 -1.04 -4.23 -24.50
N VAL A 45 -2.32 -4.49 -24.22
CA VAL A 45 -2.77 -5.21 -23.01
C VAL A 45 -3.41 -6.57 -23.32
N GLY A 46 -3.66 -6.86 -24.60
CA GLY A 46 -4.11 -8.17 -25.08
C GLY A 46 -3.77 -8.39 -26.56
N GLU A 47 -4.27 -9.48 -27.15
CA GLU A 47 -4.02 -9.78 -28.56
C GLU A 47 -4.50 -8.64 -29.47
N ASN A 48 -5.74 -8.17 -29.27
CA ASN A 48 -6.33 -7.08 -30.04
C ASN A 48 -6.65 -5.85 -29.18
N THR A 49 -6.29 -5.87 -27.90
CA THR A 49 -6.68 -4.84 -26.92
C THR A 49 -5.50 -3.93 -26.58
N TRP A 50 -5.78 -2.64 -26.58
CA TRP A 50 -4.83 -1.56 -26.35
C TRP A 50 -5.35 -0.61 -25.29
N LEU A 51 -4.43 -0.06 -24.50
CA LEU A 51 -4.69 0.96 -23.49
C LEU A 51 -3.87 2.20 -23.84
N ASP A 52 -4.56 3.33 -23.98
CA ASP A 52 -3.94 4.62 -24.23
C ASP A 52 -4.08 5.53 -23.01
N PHE A 53 -2.94 5.96 -22.49
CA PHE A 53 -2.83 6.94 -21.43
C PHE A 53 -2.58 8.30 -22.05
N VAL A 54 -3.45 9.27 -21.83
CA VAL A 54 -3.24 10.66 -22.26
C VAL A 54 -3.25 11.56 -21.04
N GLU A 55 -2.20 12.36 -20.87
CA GLU A 55 -2.07 13.27 -19.73
C GLU A 55 -2.43 14.70 -20.12
N TRP A 56 -3.25 15.33 -19.28
CA TRP A 56 -3.75 16.69 -19.42
C TRP A 56 -3.35 17.55 -18.20
N THR A 57 -3.21 18.86 -18.38
CA THR A 57 -2.90 19.79 -17.28
C THR A 57 -4.04 19.94 -16.26
N ASP A 58 -5.28 19.86 -16.72
CA ASP A 58 -6.50 20.14 -15.96
C ASP A 58 -7.74 19.55 -16.68
N ASP A 59 -8.87 19.50 -15.98
CA ASP A 59 -10.14 19.00 -16.51
C ASP A 59 -10.65 19.82 -17.70
N ALA A 60 -10.52 21.13 -17.66
CA ALA A 60 -10.98 21.99 -18.75
C ALA A 60 -10.22 21.69 -20.05
N ALA A 61 -8.91 21.41 -19.98
CA ALA A 61 -8.10 21.03 -21.13
C ALA A 61 -8.55 19.69 -21.73
N TRP A 62 -8.86 18.73 -20.86
CA TRP A 62 -9.37 17.43 -21.27
C TRP A 62 -10.74 17.52 -21.92
N ASP A 63 -11.69 18.25 -21.32
CA ASP A 63 -13.04 18.46 -21.86
C ASP A 63 -13.02 19.18 -23.21
N GLU A 64 -12.19 20.21 -23.35
CA GLU A 64 -11.97 20.91 -24.63
C GLU A 64 -11.45 19.96 -25.71
N SER A 65 -10.50 19.08 -25.36
CA SER A 65 -9.97 18.09 -26.30
C SER A 65 -11.03 17.07 -26.72
N LYS A 66 -11.82 16.55 -25.78
CA LYS A 66 -12.94 15.66 -26.13
C LYS A 66 -13.93 16.31 -27.06
N ALA A 67 -14.31 17.56 -26.79
CA ALA A 67 -15.26 18.31 -27.62
C ALA A 67 -14.74 18.50 -29.06
N LYS A 68 -13.43 18.67 -29.24
CA LYS A 68 -12.80 18.74 -30.58
C LYS A 68 -12.81 17.40 -31.33
N GLY A 69 -12.88 16.26 -30.64
CA GLY A 69 -12.89 14.92 -31.26
C GLY A 69 -11.73 14.69 -32.23
N ALA A 70 -11.94 13.98 -33.33
CA ALA A 70 -10.92 13.73 -34.35
C ALA A 70 -10.88 14.80 -35.46
N ASN A 71 -10.80 16.08 -35.09
CA ASN A 71 -10.87 17.23 -36.02
C ASN A 71 -9.73 17.32 -37.06
N LEU A 72 -8.55 16.77 -36.80
CA LEU A 72 -7.39 16.85 -37.71
C LEU A 72 -7.13 15.51 -38.41
N PRO A 73 -6.66 15.51 -39.67
CA PRO A 73 -6.41 14.28 -40.43
C PRO A 73 -5.48 13.28 -39.72
N ALA A 74 -4.43 13.76 -39.06
CA ALA A 74 -3.50 12.90 -38.32
C ALA A 74 -4.14 12.26 -37.07
N ILE A 75 -5.09 12.98 -36.44
CA ILE A 75 -5.86 12.48 -35.31
C ILE A 75 -6.88 11.44 -35.81
N ALA A 76 -7.63 11.77 -36.86
CA ALA A 76 -8.59 10.88 -37.50
C ALA A 76 -7.94 9.59 -38.03
N ALA A 77 -6.71 9.66 -38.56
CA ALA A 77 -5.98 8.50 -39.02
C ALA A 77 -5.68 7.49 -37.90
N PHE A 78 -5.43 7.94 -36.67
CA PHE A 78 -5.25 7.05 -35.53
C PHE A 78 -6.60 6.50 -35.06
N PHE A 79 -7.57 7.37 -34.75
CA PHE A 79 -8.87 6.93 -34.23
C PHE A 79 -9.66 6.07 -35.21
N GLY A 80 -9.48 6.26 -36.52
CA GLY A 80 -10.12 5.42 -37.55
C GLY A 80 -9.61 3.98 -37.61
N THR A 81 -8.52 3.64 -36.90
CA THR A 81 -8.02 2.26 -36.80
C THR A 81 -8.67 1.48 -35.67
N ILE A 82 -9.38 2.16 -34.77
CA ILE A 82 -10.05 1.56 -33.62
C ILE A 82 -11.31 0.83 -34.09
N ASP A 83 -11.41 -0.45 -33.73
CA ASP A 83 -12.55 -1.31 -34.07
C ASP A 83 -13.70 -1.19 -33.05
N GLY A 84 -13.36 -1.06 -31.76
CA GLY A 84 -14.34 -0.87 -30.70
C GLY A 84 -13.74 -0.22 -29.46
N LEU A 85 -14.52 0.63 -28.80
CA LEU A 85 -14.17 1.16 -27.47
C LEU A 85 -14.57 0.14 -26.40
N VAL A 86 -13.64 -0.21 -25.52
CA VAL A 86 -13.88 -1.09 -24.37
C VAL A 86 -14.24 -0.24 -23.14
N GLY A 87 -13.50 0.83 -22.89
CA GLY A 87 -13.73 1.73 -21.77
C GLY A 87 -12.94 3.03 -21.89
N ALA A 88 -13.46 4.09 -21.27
CA ALA A 88 -12.77 5.37 -21.16
C ALA A 88 -12.93 5.87 -19.72
N GLU A 89 -11.82 5.95 -19.01
CA GLU A 89 -11.76 6.28 -17.60
C GLU A 89 -10.99 7.57 -17.38
N ARG A 90 -11.36 8.27 -16.31
CA ARG A 90 -10.68 9.47 -15.82
C ARG A 90 -9.95 9.12 -14.54
N GLY A 91 -8.63 9.22 -14.58
CA GLY A 91 -7.77 9.26 -13.41
C GLY A 91 -7.35 10.69 -13.09
N VAL A 92 -6.97 10.90 -11.83
CA VAL A 92 -6.18 12.06 -11.42
C VAL A 92 -4.80 11.52 -11.06
N ARG A 93 -3.74 12.20 -11.51
CA ARG A 93 -2.39 11.86 -11.06
C ARG A 93 -2.21 12.44 -9.66
N TYR A 94 -2.01 11.58 -8.66
CA TYR A 94 -1.64 12.02 -7.31
C TYR A 94 -0.24 12.66 -7.30
N ASP A 95 0.66 12.24 -8.19
CA ASP A 95 2.01 12.77 -8.37
C ASP A 95 2.06 13.99 -9.33
N ASP A 96 1.18 15.00 -9.18
CA ASP A 96 1.28 16.19 -10.04
C ASP A 96 2.64 16.88 -9.77
N PRO A 97 3.49 17.15 -10.78
CA PRO A 97 4.79 17.82 -10.59
C PRO A 97 4.72 19.24 -9.96
N GLY A 98 3.52 19.73 -9.64
CA GLY A 98 3.32 20.91 -8.79
C GLY A 98 3.43 20.63 -7.29
N ASP A 99 3.33 19.36 -6.86
CA ASP A 99 3.51 18.93 -5.47
C ASP A 99 4.59 17.83 -5.41
N ALA A 100 5.86 18.26 -5.44
CA ALA A 100 7.05 17.40 -5.36
C ALA A 100 7.16 16.58 -4.04
N ARG A 101 6.11 16.60 -3.21
CA ARG A 101 6.07 16.06 -1.85
C ARG A 101 5.54 14.64 -1.77
N VAL A 102 4.86 14.13 -2.79
CA VAL A 102 4.50 12.71 -2.87
C VAL A 102 5.18 12.08 -4.07
N ARG A 103 5.88 10.96 -3.86
CA ARG A 103 6.53 10.23 -4.94
C ARG A 103 6.51 8.73 -4.70
N THR A 104 6.29 7.97 -5.77
CA THR A 104 6.53 6.53 -5.75
C THR A 104 8.03 6.25 -5.76
N VAL A 105 8.50 5.46 -4.79
CA VAL A 105 9.89 5.00 -4.70
C VAL A 105 9.90 3.47 -4.81
N ALA A 106 10.75 2.92 -5.66
CA ALA A 106 11.01 1.49 -5.72
C ALA A 106 12.14 1.14 -4.74
N TYR A 107 11.96 0.10 -3.93
CA TYR A 107 12.99 -0.43 -3.04
C TYR A 107 13.51 -1.81 -3.51
N GLY A 108 12.94 -2.35 -4.58
CA GLY A 108 13.38 -3.59 -5.22
C GLY A 108 12.85 -3.72 -6.67
N PRO A 109 13.25 -4.79 -7.38
CA PRO A 109 12.90 -5.00 -8.79
C PRO A 109 11.46 -5.46 -9.06
N GLU A 110 10.77 -6.03 -8.07
CA GLU A 110 9.43 -6.60 -8.26
C GLU A 110 8.33 -5.51 -8.25
N PRO A 111 7.19 -5.73 -8.94
CA PRO A 111 6.14 -4.71 -9.03
C PRO A 111 5.59 -4.21 -7.68
N SER A 112 5.50 -5.10 -6.70
CA SER A 112 5.05 -4.77 -5.33
C SER A 112 6.19 -4.32 -4.41
N GLN A 113 7.43 -4.20 -4.90
CA GLN A 113 8.56 -3.67 -4.13
C GLN A 113 8.69 -2.15 -4.30
N VAL A 114 7.59 -1.47 -4.02
CA VAL A 114 7.42 -0.01 -4.16
C VAL A 114 6.72 0.57 -2.95
N GLY A 115 6.70 1.89 -2.84
CA GLY A 115 5.89 2.60 -1.85
C GLY A 115 5.76 4.06 -2.19
N GLU A 116 4.93 4.76 -1.46
CA GLU A 116 4.74 6.21 -1.61
C GLU A 116 5.46 6.92 -0.46
N LEU A 117 6.40 7.80 -0.82
CA LEU A 117 7.03 8.71 0.12
C LEU A 117 6.28 10.03 0.09
N TYR A 118 5.71 10.40 1.23
CA TYR A 118 5.09 11.69 1.48
C TYR A 118 6.01 12.53 2.35
N LEU A 119 6.27 13.77 1.93
CA LEU A 119 7.05 14.76 2.68
C LEU A 119 6.12 15.89 3.15
N PRO A 120 6.17 16.26 4.44
CA PRO A 120 5.40 17.39 4.94
C PRO A 120 6.03 18.73 4.50
N GLU A 121 5.36 19.83 4.82
CA GLU A 121 5.95 21.16 4.59
C GLU A 121 7.16 21.41 5.50
N GLY A 122 8.17 22.12 4.97
CA GLY A 122 9.37 22.53 5.69
C GLY A 122 10.66 21.97 5.09
N ASP A 123 11.78 22.21 5.77
CA ASP A 123 13.12 21.90 5.25
C ASP A 123 13.69 20.55 5.76
N GLY A 124 12.99 19.85 6.66
CA GLY A 124 13.46 18.59 7.26
C GLY A 124 14.72 18.72 8.14
N PRO A 125 15.41 17.61 8.46
CA PRO A 125 14.95 16.24 8.23
C PRO A 125 13.77 15.88 9.15
N PHE A 126 12.80 15.18 8.59
CA PHE A 126 11.54 14.85 9.27
C PHE A 126 11.63 13.48 9.94
N PRO A 127 11.08 13.31 11.16
CA PRO A 127 10.87 11.97 11.69
C PRO A 127 9.93 11.19 10.76
N VAL A 128 10.16 9.89 10.67
CA VAL A 128 9.53 9.02 9.68
C VAL A 128 8.49 8.14 10.35
N VAL A 129 7.32 7.98 9.73
CA VAL A 129 6.41 6.89 10.03
C VAL A 129 6.30 5.98 8.80
N ALA A 130 6.76 4.74 8.93
CA ALA A 130 6.62 3.73 7.89
C ALA A 130 5.34 2.93 8.11
N LEU A 131 4.48 2.86 7.09
CA LEU A 131 3.15 2.25 7.15
C LEU A 131 3.14 0.90 6.43
N PHE A 132 2.48 -0.08 7.04
CA PHE A 132 2.22 -1.40 6.48
C PHE A 132 0.73 -1.73 6.54
N HIS A 133 0.12 -1.96 5.38
CA HIS A 133 -1.32 -2.15 5.24
C HIS A 133 -1.81 -3.56 5.63
N GLY A 134 -3.13 -3.73 5.79
CA GLY A 134 -3.76 -4.99 6.17
C GLY A 134 -4.11 -5.89 4.98
N GLY A 135 -5.14 -6.74 5.14
CA GLY A 135 -5.68 -7.56 4.05
C GLY A 135 -5.20 -9.01 4.00
N TYR A 136 -5.06 -9.65 5.16
CA TYR A 136 -4.69 -11.08 5.27
C TYR A 136 -3.41 -11.49 4.54
N TRP A 137 -2.47 -10.54 4.35
CA TRP A 137 -1.26 -10.74 3.55
C TRP A 137 -1.54 -11.19 2.09
N THR A 138 -2.76 -11.00 1.59
CA THR A 138 -3.20 -11.42 0.26
C THR A 138 -3.23 -10.25 -0.72
N ALA A 139 -3.03 -10.54 -2.00
CA ALA A 139 -2.98 -9.54 -3.06
C ALA A 139 -4.31 -8.82 -3.34
N LEU A 140 -5.39 -9.18 -2.63
CA LEU A 140 -6.70 -8.55 -2.72
C LEU A 140 -6.68 -7.07 -2.30
N TRP A 141 -5.77 -6.69 -1.41
CA TRP A 141 -5.65 -5.32 -0.92
C TRP A 141 -4.21 -4.81 -1.08
N ASP A 142 -4.08 -3.49 -1.00
CA ASP A 142 -2.81 -2.79 -1.14
C ASP A 142 -2.71 -1.59 -0.19
N ARG A 143 -1.57 -0.91 -0.25
CA ARG A 143 -1.21 0.21 0.63
C ARG A 143 -2.24 1.36 0.73
N ARG A 144 -3.19 1.46 -0.21
CA ARG A 144 -4.24 2.50 -0.19
C ARG A 144 -5.18 2.37 1.01
N GLN A 145 -5.22 1.22 1.69
CA GLN A 145 -5.95 1.07 2.95
C GLN A 145 -5.49 2.03 4.06
N LEU A 146 -4.26 2.55 3.98
CA LEU A 146 -3.70 3.48 4.97
C LEU A 146 -3.55 4.91 4.46
N THR A 147 -4.14 5.28 3.31
CA THR A 147 -4.01 6.65 2.77
C THR A 147 -4.50 7.71 3.74
N GLY A 148 -5.65 7.50 4.41
CA GLY A 148 -6.14 8.46 5.41
C GLY A 148 -5.18 8.64 6.60
N VAL A 149 -4.54 7.56 7.04
CA VAL A 149 -3.48 7.60 8.07
C VAL A 149 -2.26 8.36 7.58
N ALA A 150 -1.85 8.15 6.33
CA ALA A 150 -0.73 8.86 5.73
C ALA A 150 -1.01 10.37 5.68
N ASP A 151 -2.17 10.79 5.20
CA ASP A 151 -2.57 12.19 5.08
C ASP A 151 -2.54 12.91 6.44
N ASP A 152 -3.10 12.30 7.49
CA ASP A 152 -3.10 12.87 8.84
C ASP A 152 -1.67 13.01 9.41
N LEU A 153 -0.81 11.99 9.23
CA LEU A 153 0.56 12.03 9.72
C LEU A 153 1.42 13.06 8.97
N VAL A 154 1.24 13.19 7.65
CA VAL A 154 1.90 14.25 6.87
C VAL A 154 1.46 15.62 7.35
N ALA A 155 0.16 15.83 7.59
CA ALA A 155 -0.37 17.09 8.14
C ALA A 155 0.21 17.41 9.54
N ARG A 156 0.63 16.41 10.30
CA ARG A 156 1.30 16.56 11.60
C ARG A 156 2.82 16.78 11.50
N GLY A 157 3.38 16.78 10.30
CA GLY A 157 4.79 17.07 10.03
C GLY A 157 5.70 15.85 10.09
N TYR A 158 5.17 14.65 9.82
CA TYR A 158 5.97 13.44 9.61
C TYR A 158 6.23 13.22 8.12
N ALA A 159 7.42 12.73 7.78
CA ALA A 159 7.57 12.04 6.51
C ALA A 159 6.91 10.67 6.63
N VAL A 160 6.09 10.30 5.65
CA VAL A 160 5.37 9.03 5.67
C VAL A 160 5.86 8.15 4.54
N TRP A 161 6.27 6.94 4.88
CA TRP A 161 6.64 5.90 3.93
C TRP A 161 5.53 4.84 3.89
N ASN A 162 4.59 4.97 2.95
CA ASN A 162 3.49 4.02 2.79
C ASN A 162 3.92 2.87 1.86
N ALA A 163 4.40 1.78 2.44
CA ALA A 163 5.06 0.71 1.71
C ALA A 163 4.06 -0.32 1.15
N GLU A 164 4.32 -0.76 -0.08
CA GLU A 164 3.80 -2.00 -0.62
C GLU A 164 4.77 -3.16 -0.32
N TYR A 165 4.33 -4.41 -0.46
CA TYR A 165 5.17 -5.61 -0.37
C TYR A 165 4.58 -6.76 -1.18
N ARG A 166 5.32 -7.81 -1.56
CA ARG A 166 4.67 -8.97 -2.21
C ARG A 166 3.76 -9.71 -1.25
N ARG A 167 2.59 -10.12 -1.76
CA ARG A 167 1.50 -10.75 -1.01
C ARG A 167 1.16 -12.14 -1.56
N ILE A 168 0.50 -12.98 -0.77
CA ILE A 168 -0.07 -14.24 -1.23
C ILE A 168 -0.95 -13.99 -2.45
N GLY A 169 -0.73 -14.76 -3.53
CA GLY A 169 -1.31 -14.54 -4.85
C GLY A 169 -0.35 -13.87 -5.85
N GLU A 170 0.78 -13.36 -5.40
CA GLU A 170 1.85 -12.85 -6.25
C GLU A 170 3.05 -13.81 -6.29
N PRO A 171 3.79 -13.88 -7.40
CA PRO A 171 5.02 -14.65 -7.46
C PRO A 171 6.00 -14.26 -6.35
N GLY A 172 6.34 -15.21 -5.48
CA GLY A 172 7.24 -15.01 -4.35
C GLY A 172 6.61 -14.31 -3.14
N GLY A 173 5.30 -14.06 -3.11
CA GLY A 173 4.59 -13.63 -1.90
C GLY A 173 4.38 -14.78 -0.92
N GLY A 174 4.21 -14.46 0.37
CA GLY A 174 4.22 -15.43 1.46
C GLY A 174 5.64 -15.71 1.95
N TRP A 175 5.92 -16.94 2.38
CA TRP A 175 7.22 -17.28 2.94
C TRP A 175 8.31 -17.50 1.87
N PRO A 176 9.53 -16.95 2.03
CA PRO A 176 9.91 -15.87 2.94
C PRO A 176 9.73 -14.47 2.31
N GLY A 177 9.23 -14.37 1.07
CA GLY A 177 9.30 -13.14 0.28
C GLY A 177 8.54 -11.94 0.84
N THR A 178 7.37 -12.12 1.47
CA THR A 178 6.67 -11.02 2.15
C THR A 178 7.51 -10.41 3.27
N PHE A 179 8.19 -11.25 4.06
CA PHE A 179 9.07 -10.81 5.14
C PHE A 179 10.32 -10.12 4.61
N LEU A 180 10.93 -10.66 3.55
CA LEU A 180 12.08 -10.03 2.88
C LEU A 180 11.73 -8.67 2.29
N ASP A 181 10.53 -8.52 1.74
CA ASP A 181 10.06 -7.26 1.16
C ASP A 181 9.83 -6.20 2.24
N VAL A 182 9.19 -6.55 3.35
CA VAL A 182 9.01 -5.63 4.50
C VAL A 182 10.36 -5.23 5.09
N ALA A 183 11.29 -6.18 5.25
CA ALA A 183 12.64 -5.89 5.71
C ALA A 183 13.37 -4.91 4.77
N ALA A 184 13.30 -5.15 3.46
CA ALA A 184 13.89 -4.28 2.45
C ALA A 184 13.24 -2.89 2.43
N ALA A 185 11.91 -2.80 2.58
CA ALA A 185 11.18 -1.53 2.61
C ALA A 185 11.58 -0.66 3.82
N VAL A 186 11.79 -1.27 5.00
CA VAL A 186 12.30 -0.54 6.19
C VAL A 186 13.75 -0.12 5.98
N ASP A 187 14.61 -1.03 5.52
CA ASP A 187 16.04 -0.75 5.33
C ASP A 187 16.30 0.25 4.21
N ALA A 188 15.38 0.38 3.24
CA ALA A 188 15.47 1.36 2.17
C ALA A 188 15.39 2.80 2.66
N LEU A 189 14.82 3.05 3.85
CA LEU A 189 14.79 4.40 4.45
C LEU A 189 16.19 4.98 4.60
N ASP A 190 17.20 4.14 4.85
CA ASP A 190 18.61 4.53 4.85
C ASP A 190 19.04 4.99 3.45
N GLY A 191 19.23 6.29 3.28
CA GLY A 191 19.62 6.91 2.01
C GLY A 191 18.49 7.12 1.00
N MET A 192 17.22 6.85 1.36
CA MET A 192 16.07 7.08 0.45
C MET A 192 15.92 8.54 0.04
N ASP A 193 16.00 9.45 1.01
CA ASP A 193 15.89 10.88 0.82
C ASP A 193 16.62 11.63 1.94
N PRO A 194 17.39 12.69 1.64
CA PRO A 194 18.07 13.48 2.66
C PRO A 194 17.13 14.21 3.63
N ALA A 195 15.85 14.36 3.30
CA ALA A 195 14.84 14.95 4.18
C ALA A 195 14.31 13.96 5.22
N LEU A 196 14.74 12.70 5.25
CA LEU A 196 14.34 11.73 6.28
C LEU A 196 15.33 11.71 7.44
N ASP A 197 14.79 11.79 8.65
CA ASP A 197 15.54 11.51 9.86
C ASP A 197 15.36 10.03 10.25
N THR A 198 16.25 9.19 9.72
CA THR A 198 16.21 7.74 9.95
C THR A 198 16.60 7.34 11.37
N SER A 199 17.03 8.28 12.22
CA SER A 199 17.22 8.04 13.65
C SER A 199 15.90 8.10 14.44
N ARG A 200 14.81 8.57 13.82
CA ARG A 200 13.49 8.75 14.44
C ARG A 200 12.39 8.12 13.59
N VAL A 201 12.51 6.81 13.39
CA VAL A 201 11.55 6.00 12.61
C VAL A 201 10.57 5.30 13.55
N VAL A 202 9.27 5.48 13.32
CA VAL A 202 8.22 4.64 13.93
C VAL A 202 7.64 3.73 12.85
N LEU A 203 7.46 2.45 13.17
CA LEU A 203 6.70 1.53 12.31
C LEU A 203 5.24 1.54 12.77
N LEU A 204 4.30 1.59 11.83
CA LEU A 204 2.88 1.50 12.10
C LEU A 204 2.25 0.55 11.09
N GLY A 205 1.37 -0.33 11.55
CA GLY A 205 0.59 -1.13 10.63
C GLY A 205 -0.77 -1.54 11.16
N HIS A 206 -1.65 -1.94 10.25
CA HIS A 206 -3.01 -2.39 10.54
C HIS A 206 -3.18 -3.87 10.24
N SER A 207 -3.85 -4.63 11.12
CA SER A 207 -4.22 -6.02 10.87
C SER A 207 -3.00 -6.90 10.52
N ALA A 208 -2.98 -7.50 9.33
CA ALA A 208 -1.81 -8.17 8.75
C ALA A 208 -0.55 -7.28 8.70
N GLY A 209 -0.70 -5.99 8.39
CA GLY A 209 0.38 -5.01 8.45
C GLY A 209 0.77 -4.63 9.88
N GLY A 210 -0.15 -4.71 10.84
CA GLY A 210 0.15 -4.55 12.27
C GLY A 210 1.03 -5.70 12.79
N HIS A 211 0.81 -6.89 12.24
CA HIS A 211 1.74 -8.02 12.39
C HIS A 211 3.10 -7.71 11.76
N LEU A 212 3.14 -7.27 10.50
CA LEU A 212 4.41 -7.02 9.79
C LEU A 212 5.23 -5.89 10.44
N ALA A 213 4.58 -4.82 10.90
CA ALA A 213 5.24 -3.72 11.62
C ALA A 213 5.83 -4.21 12.95
N ALA A 214 5.07 -5.02 13.71
CA ALA A 214 5.57 -5.62 14.95
C ALA A 214 6.76 -6.54 14.66
N TRP A 215 6.61 -7.49 13.72
CA TRP A 215 7.69 -8.37 13.30
C TRP A 215 8.95 -7.61 12.84
N ALA A 216 8.79 -6.55 12.06
CA ALA A 216 9.90 -5.74 11.57
C ALA A 216 10.68 -5.07 12.71
N ALA A 217 9.99 -4.67 13.78
CA ALA A 217 10.64 -4.14 14.99
C ALA A 217 11.49 -5.19 15.74
N HIS A 218 11.16 -6.48 15.60
CA HIS A 218 11.91 -7.58 16.22
C HIS A 218 13.14 -8.04 15.42
N ARG A 219 13.36 -7.53 14.20
CA ARG A 219 14.43 -7.99 13.29
C ARG A 219 15.84 -7.95 13.90
N GLN A 220 16.11 -7.05 14.84
CA GLN A 220 17.39 -6.98 15.53
C GLN A 220 17.63 -8.14 16.50
N ALA A 221 16.55 -8.69 17.08
CA ALA A 221 16.61 -9.80 18.03
C ALA A 221 16.45 -11.18 17.37
N LEU A 222 16.12 -11.22 16.07
CA LEU A 222 16.02 -12.46 15.30
C LEU A 222 17.39 -13.16 15.14
N PRO A 223 17.41 -14.51 15.07
CA PRO A 223 18.65 -15.23 14.78
C PRO A 223 19.15 -14.91 13.36
N PRO A 224 20.47 -14.93 13.09
CA PRO A 224 21.03 -14.56 11.78
C PRO A 224 20.49 -15.34 10.57
N ALA A 225 19.93 -16.54 10.79
CA ALA A 225 19.34 -17.36 9.74
C ALA A 225 17.88 -16.98 9.40
N ALA A 226 17.20 -16.22 10.25
CA ALA A 226 15.83 -15.80 10.00
C ALA A 226 15.78 -14.76 8.86
N PRO A 227 14.79 -14.85 7.96
CA PRO A 227 14.61 -13.85 6.90
C PRO A 227 14.56 -12.43 7.47
N GLY A 228 15.32 -11.52 6.87
CA GLY A 228 15.31 -10.11 7.26
C GLY A 228 16.04 -9.77 8.57
N ALA A 229 16.66 -10.73 9.27
CA ALA A 229 17.46 -10.43 10.46
C ALA A 229 18.61 -9.44 10.16
N GLY A 230 19.03 -8.69 11.19
CA GLY A 230 20.13 -7.70 11.05
C GLY A 230 19.71 -6.44 10.29
N PRO A 231 18.74 -5.66 10.82
CA PRO A 231 18.22 -4.48 10.15
C PRO A 231 19.26 -3.38 10.01
N LYS A 232 19.17 -2.59 8.94
CA LYS A 232 19.95 -1.35 8.77
C LYS A 232 19.34 -0.20 9.56
N VAL A 233 18.00 -0.16 9.59
CA VAL A 233 17.22 0.86 10.29
C VAL A 233 16.50 0.21 11.45
N VAL A 234 16.78 0.68 12.67
CA VAL A 234 16.12 0.24 13.90
C VAL A 234 15.09 1.30 14.29
N PRO A 235 13.80 0.97 14.42
CA PRO A 235 12.79 1.96 14.78
C PRO A 235 12.91 2.39 16.24
N VAL A 236 12.44 3.60 16.57
CA VAL A 236 12.31 4.11 17.95
C VAL A 236 11.01 3.69 18.63
N GLY A 237 10.15 2.96 17.91
CA GLY A 237 8.92 2.38 18.42
C GLY A 237 8.04 1.78 17.33
N VAL A 238 7.05 1.00 17.74
CA VAL A 238 6.08 0.38 16.85
C VAL A 238 4.64 0.57 17.34
N VAL A 239 3.74 0.85 16.40
CA VAL A 239 2.29 0.91 16.62
C VAL A 239 1.62 -0.24 15.87
N THR A 240 0.86 -1.06 16.58
CA THR A 240 0.06 -2.14 15.98
C THR A 240 -1.42 -1.77 16.12
N LEU A 241 -2.11 -1.54 15.01
CA LEU A 241 -3.55 -1.26 14.98
C LEU A 241 -4.27 -2.57 14.62
N ALA A 242 -5.04 -3.14 15.54
CA ALA A 242 -5.75 -4.42 15.35
C ALA A 242 -4.84 -5.58 14.84
N GLY A 243 -3.58 -5.65 15.28
CA GLY A 243 -2.57 -6.52 14.69
C GLY A 243 -2.78 -8.03 14.93
N ALA A 244 -2.50 -8.86 13.91
CA ALA A 244 -2.52 -10.32 13.99
C ALA A 244 -1.25 -10.90 14.68
N LEU A 245 -1.14 -10.67 16.00
CA LEU A 245 0.10 -10.85 16.75
C LEU A 245 0.34 -12.29 17.27
N ASP A 246 -0.63 -13.19 17.10
CA ASP A 246 -0.56 -14.61 17.47
C ASP A 246 -0.75 -15.49 16.24
N LEU A 247 0.33 -15.81 15.53
CA LEU A 247 0.20 -16.64 14.32
C LEU A 247 -0.05 -18.12 14.64
N GLU A 248 0.28 -18.60 15.84
CA GLU A 248 -0.04 -19.97 16.25
C GLU A 248 -1.56 -20.14 16.39
N THR A 249 -2.19 -19.24 17.16
CA THR A 249 -3.64 -19.21 17.30
C THR A 249 -4.29 -18.91 15.94
N ALA A 250 -3.75 -17.97 15.15
CA ALA A 250 -4.29 -17.66 13.82
C ALA A 250 -4.29 -18.87 12.88
N ALA A 251 -3.23 -19.68 12.90
CA ALA A 251 -3.17 -20.92 12.13
C ALA A 251 -4.18 -21.96 12.65
N ALA A 252 -4.26 -22.15 13.97
CA ALA A 252 -5.17 -23.09 14.61
C ALA A 252 -6.66 -22.76 14.35
N THR A 253 -7.00 -21.46 14.29
CA THR A 253 -8.35 -20.98 13.99
C THR A 253 -8.58 -20.70 12.51
N LYS A 254 -7.66 -21.09 11.63
CA LYS A 254 -7.79 -20.95 10.17
C LYS A 254 -8.10 -19.52 9.72
N VAL A 255 -7.41 -18.52 10.28
CA VAL A 255 -7.55 -17.12 9.87
C VAL A 255 -7.40 -17.01 8.35
N GLY A 256 -8.31 -16.26 7.73
CA GLY A 256 -8.38 -16.07 6.28
C GLY A 256 -9.12 -17.17 5.52
N ALA A 257 -9.60 -18.25 6.15
CA ALA A 257 -10.40 -19.28 5.46
C ALA A 257 -11.67 -18.73 4.80
N VAL A 258 -12.21 -17.60 5.28
CA VAL A 258 -13.32 -16.88 4.64
C VAL A 258 -12.98 -16.46 3.20
N LEU A 259 -11.70 -16.22 2.88
CA LEU A 259 -11.25 -15.83 1.54
C LEU A 259 -11.33 -16.99 0.53
N ALA A 260 -11.53 -18.23 0.98
CA ALA A 260 -11.77 -19.38 0.11
C ALA A 260 -13.16 -19.35 -0.54
N ASP A 261 -14.08 -18.49 -0.06
CA ASP A 261 -15.37 -18.26 -0.69
C ASP A 261 -15.31 -17.04 -1.64
N PRO A 262 -15.41 -17.21 -2.97
CA PRO A 262 -15.48 -16.11 -3.93
C PRO A 262 -16.71 -15.22 -3.82
N ALA A 263 -17.70 -15.62 -3.04
CA ALA A 263 -18.88 -14.81 -2.75
C ALA A 263 -18.79 -14.09 -1.40
N ALA A 264 -17.70 -14.25 -0.63
CA ALA A 264 -17.55 -13.54 0.64
C ALA A 264 -17.40 -12.03 0.41
N GLU A 265 -18.18 -11.25 1.17
CA GLU A 265 -18.10 -9.79 1.15
C GLU A 265 -17.09 -9.33 2.22
N PRO A 266 -16.31 -8.26 1.95
CA PRO A 266 -15.50 -7.63 2.99
C PRO A 266 -16.41 -7.06 4.10
N PRO A 267 -15.89 -6.87 5.33
CA PRO A 267 -16.65 -6.22 6.40
C PRO A 267 -17.21 -4.88 5.92
N ALA A 268 -18.46 -4.58 6.27
CA ALA A 268 -19.21 -3.42 5.75
C ALA A 268 -18.54 -2.06 6.04
N ASP A 269 -17.65 -2.00 7.03
CA ASP A 269 -16.95 -0.81 7.49
C ASP A 269 -15.47 -0.76 7.05
N ALA A 270 -15.02 -1.75 6.28
CA ALA A 270 -13.70 -1.78 5.68
C ALA A 270 -13.51 -0.59 4.71
N PRO A 271 -12.35 0.09 4.72
CA PRO A 271 -12.00 1.00 3.64
C PRO A 271 -11.78 0.16 2.37
N GLU A 272 -12.75 0.14 1.46
CA GLU A 272 -12.64 -0.58 0.18
C GLU A 272 -11.59 0.08 -0.73
N PRO A 273 -10.77 -0.69 -1.48
CA PRO A 273 -11.30 -1.63 -2.47
C PRO A 273 -10.55 -2.97 -2.55
N ALA A 274 -11.24 -4.09 -2.31
CA ALA A 274 -10.69 -5.39 -2.71
C ALA A 274 -10.51 -5.42 -4.24
N ARG A 275 -9.57 -6.23 -4.74
CA ARG A 275 -9.36 -6.50 -6.17
C ARG A 275 -10.18 -7.73 -6.58
N PRO A 276 -11.46 -7.60 -6.99
CA PRO A 276 -12.34 -8.73 -7.26
C PRO A 276 -11.79 -9.65 -8.35
N GLU A 277 -11.02 -9.12 -9.29
CA GLU A 277 -10.38 -9.88 -10.36
C GLU A 277 -9.34 -10.89 -9.86
N LEU A 278 -8.77 -10.68 -8.66
CA LEU A 278 -7.81 -11.59 -8.06
C LEU A 278 -8.48 -12.66 -7.18
N TRP A 279 -9.75 -12.48 -6.84
CA TRP A 279 -10.44 -13.35 -5.89
C TRP A 279 -10.42 -14.83 -6.26
N PRO A 280 -10.73 -15.25 -7.50
CA PRO A 280 -10.72 -16.66 -7.85
C PRO A 280 -9.37 -17.33 -7.59
N ALA A 281 -8.27 -16.64 -7.93
CA ALA A 281 -6.91 -17.16 -7.71
C ALA A 281 -6.55 -17.23 -6.22
N ILE A 282 -6.97 -16.23 -5.44
CA ILE A 282 -6.76 -16.21 -3.99
C ILE A 282 -7.57 -17.30 -3.31
N ALA A 283 -8.85 -17.44 -3.64
CA ALA A 283 -9.73 -18.46 -3.06
C ALA A 283 -9.20 -19.88 -3.27
N GLU A 284 -8.70 -20.17 -4.48
CA GLU A 284 -8.05 -21.46 -4.79
C GLU A 284 -6.78 -21.68 -3.94
N THR A 285 -6.02 -20.61 -3.68
CA THR A 285 -4.74 -20.68 -2.95
C THR A 285 -4.94 -20.84 -1.44
N VAL A 286 -5.85 -20.07 -0.84
CA VAL A 286 -5.98 -19.93 0.62
C VAL A 286 -6.52 -21.21 1.26
N GLY A 287 -7.42 -21.94 0.59
CA GLY A 287 -7.97 -23.20 1.08
C GLY A 287 -8.42 -23.11 2.55
N ASP A 288 -7.67 -23.75 3.45
CA ASP A 288 -7.96 -23.86 4.88
C ASP A 288 -7.32 -22.77 5.77
N GLY A 289 -6.81 -21.67 5.19
CA GLY A 289 -6.31 -20.49 5.91
C GLY A 289 -5.00 -19.91 5.36
N VAL A 290 -4.74 -18.62 5.61
CA VAL A 290 -3.61 -17.90 4.99
C VAL A 290 -2.27 -18.10 5.70
N VAL A 291 -2.28 -18.46 6.98
CA VAL A 291 -1.06 -18.48 7.82
C VAL A 291 -0.01 -19.47 7.31
N PRO A 292 -0.34 -20.73 6.92
CA PRO A 292 0.67 -21.65 6.39
C PRO A 292 1.37 -21.15 5.13
N LEU A 293 0.69 -20.35 4.30
CA LEU A 293 1.27 -19.72 3.10
C LEU A 293 2.18 -18.55 3.47
N LEU A 294 1.77 -17.75 4.46
CA LEU A 294 2.55 -16.63 4.97
C LEU A 294 3.88 -17.10 5.56
N ILE A 295 3.86 -18.13 6.42
CA ILE A 295 5.04 -18.56 7.18
C ILE A 295 5.72 -19.80 6.61
N GLY A 296 5.16 -20.45 5.59
CA GLY A 296 5.76 -21.60 4.90
C GLY A 296 5.80 -22.91 5.69
N GLY A 297 5.38 -22.89 6.96
CA GLY A 297 5.34 -24.05 7.85
C GLY A 297 5.37 -23.66 9.33
N PRO A 298 4.83 -24.50 10.24
CA PRO A 298 4.81 -24.23 11.68
C PRO A 298 6.21 -24.07 12.30
N GLU A 299 7.25 -24.64 11.68
CA GLU A 299 8.64 -24.49 12.11
C GLU A 299 9.14 -23.03 12.09
N HIS A 300 8.47 -22.14 11.35
CA HIS A 300 8.83 -20.72 11.27
C HIS A 300 8.04 -19.83 12.23
N LEU A 301 7.16 -20.38 13.07
CA LEU A 301 6.40 -19.58 14.07
C LEU A 301 7.33 -18.75 14.96
N GLY A 302 8.43 -19.35 15.44
CA GLY A 302 9.43 -18.67 16.26
C GLY A 302 10.24 -17.59 15.53
N TRP A 303 10.06 -17.40 14.22
CA TRP A 303 10.67 -16.33 13.42
C TRP A 303 9.64 -15.31 12.91
N ALA A 304 8.35 -15.62 13.01
CA ALA A 304 7.29 -14.88 12.32
C ALA A 304 6.18 -14.37 13.24
N SER A 305 5.90 -15.04 14.37
CA SER A 305 4.79 -14.69 15.27
C SER A 305 5.26 -13.75 16.39
N PRO A 306 4.82 -12.47 16.46
CA PRO A 306 5.31 -11.52 17.46
C PRO A 306 5.21 -11.98 18.91
N LEU A 307 4.20 -12.79 19.28
CA LEU A 307 4.11 -13.38 20.62
C LEU A 307 5.19 -14.43 20.92
N GLU A 308 5.77 -15.06 19.90
CA GLU A 308 6.84 -16.07 20.04
C GLU A 308 8.25 -15.45 19.96
N LEU A 309 8.33 -14.16 19.58
CA LEU A 309 9.61 -13.47 19.41
C LEU A 309 10.18 -13.01 20.77
N PRO A 310 11.53 -12.93 20.89
CA PRO A 310 12.16 -12.25 22.02
C PRO A 310 11.71 -10.79 22.10
N ASP A 311 12.05 -10.08 23.18
CA ASP A 311 11.67 -8.67 23.27
C ASP A 311 12.28 -7.83 22.14
N ALA A 312 11.48 -6.96 21.52
CA ALA A 312 11.90 -6.14 20.38
C ALA A 312 12.99 -5.13 20.75
N GLY A 313 13.12 -4.82 22.04
CA GLY A 313 14.03 -3.78 22.54
C GLY A 313 13.58 -2.36 22.21
N VAL A 314 12.37 -2.20 21.65
CA VAL A 314 11.78 -0.91 21.29
C VAL A 314 10.36 -0.79 21.88
N PRO A 315 9.90 0.43 22.20
CA PRO A 315 8.57 0.64 22.75
C PRO A 315 7.45 0.21 21.79
N VAL A 316 6.38 -0.35 22.34
CA VAL A 316 5.21 -0.85 21.60
C VAL A 316 3.95 -0.12 22.05
N LEU A 317 3.11 0.30 21.09
CA LEU A 317 1.71 0.65 21.31
C LEU A 317 0.81 -0.32 20.54
N ALA A 318 0.01 -1.11 21.25
CA ALA A 318 -1.04 -1.92 20.65
C ALA A 318 -2.40 -1.25 20.85
N VAL A 319 -3.14 -1.01 19.77
CA VAL A 319 -4.48 -0.39 19.80
C VAL A 319 -5.48 -1.34 19.17
N HIS A 320 -6.61 -1.58 19.83
CA HIS A 320 -7.56 -2.60 19.39
C HIS A 320 -9.00 -2.28 19.79
N GLY A 321 -9.95 -2.54 18.89
CA GLY A 321 -11.39 -2.45 19.15
C GLY A 321 -11.95 -3.67 19.89
N THR A 322 -12.87 -3.47 20.84
CA THR A 322 -13.47 -4.60 21.57
C THR A 322 -14.56 -5.34 20.78
N ALA A 323 -15.05 -4.74 19.70
CA ALA A 323 -16.02 -5.33 18.77
C ALA A 323 -15.36 -5.81 17.46
N ASP A 324 -14.04 -6.02 17.46
CA ASP A 324 -13.30 -6.57 16.33
C ASP A 324 -13.66 -8.06 16.11
N GLU A 325 -14.33 -8.36 15.00
CA GLU A 325 -14.72 -9.71 14.60
C GLU A 325 -13.68 -10.41 13.70
N VAL A 326 -12.65 -9.68 13.26
CA VAL A 326 -11.62 -10.16 12.32
C VAL A 326 -10.39 -10.65 13.06
N VAL A 327 -9.88 -9.85 14.01
CA VAL A 327 -8.75 -10.20 14.88
C VAL A 327 -9.19 -10.06 16.34
N PRO A 328 -9.08 -11.09 17.18
CA PRO A 328 -9.46 -10.96 18.58
C PRO A 328 -8.56 -9.97 19.34
N ALA A 329 -9.16 -8.98 20.01
CA ALA A 329 -8.45 -8.00 20.85
C ALA A 329 -7.55 -8.63 21.94
N GLY A 330 -7.88 -9.85 22.38
CA GLY A 330 -7.07 -10.62 23.32
C GLY A 330 -5.65 -10.91 22.82
N TRP A 331 -5.39 -10.86 21.52
CA TRP A 331 -4.03 -11.02 20.97
C TRP A 331 -3.17 -9.79 21.24
N SER A 332 -3.71 -8.59 21.00
CA SER A 332 -3.04 -7.33 21.33
C SER A 332 -2.86 -7.15 22.83
N ARG A 333 -3.85 -7.56 23.65
CA ARG A 333 -3.74 -7.51 25.11
C ARG A 333 -2.59 -8.39 25.62
N ARG A 334 -2.53 -9.67 25.22
CA ARG A 334 -1.42 -10.57 25.59
C ARG A 334 -0.07 -10.07 25.11
N TYR A 335 -0.01 -9.51 23.89
CA TYR A 335 1.24 -8.96 23.36
C TYR A 335 1.75 -7.77 24.17
N ALA A 336 0.85 -6.93 24.69
CA ALA A 336 1.20 -5.82 25.54
C ALA A 336 1.56 -6.22 26.99
N GLU A 337 1.20 -7.43 27.43
CA GLU A 337 1.55 -7.98 28.75
C GLU A 337 2.96 -8.59 28.79
N GLN A 338 3.58 -8.84 27.63
CA GLN A 338 4.97 -9.30 27.56
C GLN A 338 5.96 -8.26 28.09
N SER A 339 7.18 -8.69 28.42
CA SER A 339 8.25 -7.79 28.89
C SER A 339 8.59 -6.70 27.87
N GLY A 340 9.18 -5.60 28.37
CA GLY A 340 9.54 -4.44 27.56
C GLY A 340 8.62 -3.25 27.82
N GLU A 341 8.85 -2.13 27.13
CA GLU A 341 7.99 -0.95 27.23
C GLU A 341 6.78 -1.09 26.30
N ARG A 342 5.69 -1.68 26.79
CA ARG A 342 4.49 -1.94 25.99
C ARG A 342 3.26 -1.27 26.60
N ARG A 343 2.42 -0.70 25.73
CA ARG A 343 1.15 -0.07 26.12
C ARG A 343 0.03 -0.65 25.26
N TYR A 344 -1.09 -0.95 25.92
CA TYR A 344 -2.34 -1.32 25.26
C TYR A 344 -3.35 -0.18 25.38
N VAL A 345 -4.00 0.15 24.27
CA VAL A 345 -5.14 1.07 24.22
C VAL A 345 -6.33 0.30 23.68
N GLU A 346 -7.33 0.14 24.52
CA GLU A 346 -8.59 -0.49 24.16
C GLU A 346 -9.57 0.58 23.63
N VAL A 347 -10.21 0.27 22.52
CA VAL A 347 -11.26 1.09 21.90
C VAL A 347 -12.60 0.40 22.16
N ASP A 348 -13.30 0.86 23.21
CA ASP A 348 -14.57 0.28 23.62
C ASP A 348 -15.64 0.41 22.52
N GLY A 349 -16.23 -0.71 22.12
CA GLY A 349 -17.18 -0.82 21.01
C GLY A 349 -16.57 -0.63 19.61
N GLY A 350 -15.26 -0.36 19.51
CA GLY A 350 -14.58 -0.14 18.24
C GLY A 350 -14.49 -1.41 17.41
N THR A 351 -14.62 -1.25 16.09
CA THR A 351 -14.48 -2.34 15.11
C THR A 351 -13.02 -2.54 14.69
N HIS A 352 -12.80 -3.48 13.77
CA HIS A 352 -11.49 -3.74 13.15
C HIS A 352 -10.89 -2.51 12.45
N PHE A 353 -11.73 -1.61 11.92
CA PHE A 353 -11.30 -0.49 11.09
C PHE A 353 -11.38 0.87 11.78
N ASP A 354 -12.07 0.98 12.91
CA ASP A 354 -12.10 2.23 13.68
C ASP A 354 -10.70 2.71 14.11
N VAL A 355 -9.77 1.77 14.34
CA VAL A 355 -8.40 2.08 14.76
C VAL A 355 -7.54 2.70 13.66
N VAL A 356 -7.96 2.66 12.39
CA VAL A 356 -7.25 3.28 11.25
C VAL A 356 -7.91 4.58 10.74
N ARG A 357 -8.92 5.09 11.45
CA ARG A 357 -9.63 6.32 11.09
C ARG A 357 -9.06 7.49 11.88
N PRO A 358 -8.37 8.46 11.25
CA PRO A 358 -7.84 9.63 11.97
C PRO A 358 -8.90 10.46 12.71
N GLU A 359 -10.15 10.42 12.23
CA GLU A 359 -11.32 11.04 12.83
C GLU A 359 -11.87 10.30 14.06
N HIS A 360 -11.42 9.07 14.32
CA HIS A 360 -11.88 8.29 15.46
C HIS A 360 -11.34 8.86 16.78
N PRO A 361 -12.15 8.94 17.88
CA PRO A 361 -11.71 9.51 19.16
C PRO A 361 -10.48 8.86 19.81
N ALA A 362 -10.11 7.65 19.38
CA ALA A 362 -8.92 6.94 19.85
C ALA A 362 -7.63 7.39 19.15
N TRP A 363 -7.72 7.94 17.94
CA TRP A 363 -6.55 8.32 17.12
C TRP A 363 -5.62 9.35 17.78
N PRO A 364 -6.10 10.39 18.49
CA PRO A 364 -5.23 11.33 19.18
C PRO A 364 -4.21 10.68 20.12
N ALA A 365 -4.56 9.57 20.79
CA ALA A 365 -3.64 8.85 21.67
C ALA A 365 -2.50 8.16 20.88
N VAL A 366 -2.78 7.69 19.67
CA VAL A 366 -1.78 7.14 18.75
C VAL A 366 -0.84 8.25 18.28
N ALA A 367 -1.38 9.35 17.79
CA ALA A 367 -0.60 10.48 17.31
C ALA A 367 0.29 11.10 18.41
N GLU A 368 -0.24 11.23 19.63
CA GLU A 368 0.51 11.70 20.80
C GLU A 368 1.68 10.74 21.10
N TRP A 369 1.42 9.44 21.13
CA TRP A 369 2.47 8.45 21.40
C TRP A 369 3.58 8.50 20.35
N ILE A 370 3.25 8.60 19.06
CA ILE A 370 4.22 8.79 17.97
C ILE A 370 5.03 10.07 18.20
N GLY A 371 4.37 11.17 18.58
CA GLY A 371 5.01 12.46 18.87
C GLY A 371 6.01 12.38 20.03
N VAL A 372 5.69 11.64 21.09
CA VAL A 372 6.62 11.40 22.20
C VAL A 372 7.83 10.60 21.73
N ARG A 373 7.64 9.51 20.98
CA ARG A 373 8.74 8.64 20.52
C ARG A 373 9.67 9.31 19.53
N THR A 374 9.14 10.16 18.68
CA THR A 374 9.90 10.91 17.66
C THR A 374 10.44 12.25 18.19
N GLY A 375 10.26 12.55 19.48
CA GLY A 375 10.71 13.81 20.08
C GLY A 375 10.02 15.06 19.52
N ARG A 376 8.84 14.92 18.90
CA ARG A 376 8.02 16.02 18.36
C ARG A 376 7.01 16.61 19.36
N ALA A 377 7.02 16.18 20.63
CA ALA A 377 6.08 16.69 21.65
C ALA A 377 6.17 18.22 21.80
N GLY A 378 5.22 18.97 21.20
CA GLY A 378 5.16 20.43 21.36
C GLY A 378 4.47 21.29 20.28
N ALA A 379 4.12 20.78 19.10
CA ALA A 379 3.36 21.56 18.13
C ALA A 379 1.85 21.41 18.38
N ARG A 380 1.29 22.28 19.23
CA ARG A 380 -0.15 22.48 19.37
C ARG A 380 -0.67 23.42 18.31
#